data_AF-A0A179IV85-F1
#
_entry.id   AF-A0A179IV85-F1
#
_cell.length_a   1.000
_cell.length_b   1.000
_cell.length_c   1.000
_cell.angle_alpha   90.00
_cell.angle_beta   90.00
_cell.angle_gamma   90.00
#
_symmetry.space_group_name_H-M   'P 1'
#
loop_
_entity.id
_entity.type
_entity.pdbx_description
1 polymer ?
#
loop_
_entity_poly.entity_id
_entity_poly.type
_entity_poly.pdbx_seq_one_letter_code
_entity_poly.pdbx_strand_id
1 'polypeptide(L)'
;MADSDGLEIGVHCLCRSHNFSVSLPTSQLPLAASCCHCNECRHLTGGMYTCAVEWPGPPESILGASLQRYKYAKSSVLMFCGTCGTPMFAHKSTEGEAPDVFYVAAGLLPNLNVDLVKLTDHFWVGDTLDGGASVYMQNLNGNSQPIPRWRKSRGEVGGLLDGDWPSQVSCQERIAKASSHGSVRIQCVCKGVDFTLWRDNNGFSELKAQDKLAAWVNPTTLKPVAAYDACNSCRFMVGVPIMHWTFARVAQLGFASGNLDPKGFPANTPDLKAAVKAGKDGRFGTLTFYESSPDVQRYYCSRCSASVFYAVDDLPDQVDIAMGLLHAPEGSRAESWVEWEWGGLGHNDDTIGGWREDFGKAIQAESEGWRVAKEHDLDLVSRAYEQGVAGSLQVIAAANILCRSAAPVAIQGLQKLVPCRLTSNTRRPLASAAPRKDTTKLSGWELQDSAHRRASDWYLHANSPIFSSPTAANRPGRQPPSTLCIQTAH
;
A
#
# COMPACT_ATOMS: atom_id res chain seq x y z
N MET A 1 -8.46 49.58 7.13
CA MET A 1 -8.59 48.24 7.74
C MET A 1 -8.44 47.26 6.60
N ALA A 2 -7.56 46.27 6.71
CA ALA A 2 -7.36 45.27 5.67
C ALA A 2 -7.96 43.96 6.17
N ASP A 3 -8.70 43.25 5.31
CA ASP A 3 -9.19 41.92 5.62
C ASP A 3 -8.00 40.97 5.72
N SER A 4 -7.76 40.46 6.92
CA SER A 4 -6.85 39.33 7.15
C SER A 4 -7.66 38.05 7.00
N ASP A 5 -8.03 37.71 5.77
CA ASP A 5 -8.70 36.45 5.42
C ASP A 5 -7.77 35.26 5.77
N GLY A 6 -7.94 34.75 6.98
CA GLY A 6 -7.28 33.54 7.46
C GLY A 6 -7.83 32.31 6.74
N LEU A 7 -6.93 31.42 6.32
CA LEU A 7 -7.34 30.12 5.82
C LEU A 7 -7.67 29.21 7.00
N GLU A 8 -8.93 28.77 7.08
CA GLU A 8 -9.37 27.76 8.04
C GLU A 8 -8.86 26.36 7.64
N ILE A 9 -7.96 25.80 8.46
CA ILE A 9 -7.60 24.38 8.39
C ILE A 9 -8.40 23.62 9.44
N GLY A 10 -9.48 22.97 8.99
CA GLY A 10 -10.28 22.04 9.79
C GLY A 10 -9.81 20.58 9.64
N VAL A 11 -9.60 19.89 10.75
CA VAL A 11 -9.23 18.46 10.82
C VAL A 11 -10.19 17.70 11.72
N HIS A 12 -10.54 16.46 11.35
CA HIS A 12 -11.48 15.64 12.12
C HIS A 12 -11.15 14.15 12.07
N CYS A 13 -11.62 13.38 13.05
CA CYS A 13 -11.55 11.92 13.01
C CYS A 13 -12.58 11.33 12.03
N LEU A 14 -12.44 10.05 11.65
CA LEU A 14 -13.33 9.39 10.68
C LEU A 14 -14.82 9.47 11.10
N CYS A 15 -15.15 9.24 12.37
CA CYS A 15 -16.51 9.34 12.89
C CYS A 15 -16.98 10.77 13.24
N ARG A 16 -16.15 11.79 13.00
CA ARG A 16 -16.44 13.22 13.28
C ARG A 16 -16.77 13.57 14.75
N SER A 17 -16.51 12.66 15.71
CA SER A 17 -16.72 12.93 17.15
C SER A 17 -15.74 13.95 17.73
N HIS A 18 -14.56 14.10 17.10
CA HIS A 18 -13.59 15.14 17.40
C HIS A 18 -13.28 15.91 16.12
N ASN A 19 -13.34 17.25 16.22
CA ASN A 19 -13.06 18.19 15.15
C ASN A 19 -12.23 19.34 15.77
N PHE A 20 -11.23 19.82 15.05
CA PHE A 20 -10.35 20.92 15.45
C PHE A 20 -10.19 21.85 14.24
N SER A 21 -10.08 23.16 14.48
CA SER A 21 -9.78 24.13 13.43
C SER A 21 -8.77 25.16 13.90
N VAL A 22 -8.12 25.81 12.94
CA VAL A 22 -7.19 26.91 13.14
C VAL A 22 -7.22 27.82 11.92
N SER A 23 -7.27 29.12 12.16
CA SER A 23 -7.14 30.16 11.15
C SER A 23 -5.67 30.59 11.05
N LEU A 24 -5.11 30.63 9.85
CA LEU A 24 -3.73 31.07 9.62
C LEU A 24 -3.60 31.91 8.34
N PRO A 25 -2.70 32.91 8.32
CA PRO A 25 -2.35 33.61 7.09
C PRO A 25 -1.82 32.64 6.03
N THR A 26 -2.21 32.84 4.77
CA THR A 26 -1.70 32.06 3.63
C THR A 26 -0.17 32.18 3.44
N SER A 27 0.45 33.20 4.02
CA SER A 27 1.91 33.36 4.09
C SER A 27 2.63 32.40 5.04
N GLN A 28 1.90 31.59 5.82
CA GLN A 28 2.46 30.47 6.60
C GLN A 28 2.45 29.13 5.83
N LEU A 29 1.97 29.13 4.58
CA LEU A 29 1.95 27.95 3.72
C LEU A 29 3.18 27.88 2.80
N PRO A 30 3.57 26.68 2.33
CA PRO A 30 3.04 25.36 2.71
C PRO A 30 3.49 24.91 4.10
N LEU A 31 2.65 24.15 4.79
CA LEU A 31 2.99 23.57 6.08
C LEU A 31 4.06 22.48 5.94
N ALA A 32 5.08 22.52 6.80
CA ALA A 32 6.17 21.56 6.81
C ALA A 32 5.71 20.19 7.34
N ALA A 33 5.84 19.16 6.50
CA ALA A 33 5.49 17.77 6.82
C ALA A 33 6.74 16.89 6.87
N SER A 34 6.87 16.08 7.91
CA SER A 34 7.93 15.07 8.01
C SER A 34 7.37 13.65 7.94
N CYS A 35 8.10 12.75 7.30
CA CYS A 35 7.72 11.34 7.17
C CYS A 35 8.63 10.41 7.99
N CYS A 36 8.11 9.78 9.03
CA CYS A 36 8.84 8.78 9.81
C CYS A 36 8.60 7.37 9.26
N HIS A 37 9.67 6.61 9.03
CA HIS A 37 9.62 5.23 8.52
C HIS A 37 10.03 4.18 9.58
N CYS A 38 10.23 4.60 10.84
CA CYS A 38 10.68 3.69 11.91
C CYS A 38 9.65 2.58 12.20
N ASN A 39 10.13 1.46 12.71
CA ASN A 39 9.28 0.30 12.95
C ASN A 39 8.20 0.57 14.01
N GLU A 40 8.47 1.38 15.03
CA GLU A 40 7.43 1.80 15.98
C GLU A 40 6.32 2.59 15.29
N CYS A 41 6.64 3.54 14.41
CA CYS A 41 5.65 4.37 13.72
C CYS A 41 4.78 3.56 12.74
N ARG A 42 5.39 2.61 12.02
CA ARG A 42 4.68 1.62 11.19
C ARG A 42 3.71 0.79 12.02
N HIS A 43 4.21 0.10 13.04
CA HIS A 43 3.42 -0.78 13.90
C HIS A 43 2.43 -0.02 14.82
N LEU A 44 2.58 1.30 14.98
CA LEU A 44 1.68 2.18 15.73
C LEU A 44 0.43 2.58 14.94
N THR A 45 0.52 2.71 13.62
CA THR A 45 -0.59 3.22 12.79
C THR A 45 -1.16 2.19 11.82
N GLY A 46 -0.33 1.26 11.33
CA GLY A 46 -0.66 0.40 10.19
C GLY A 46 -0.24 1.00 8.83
N GLY A 47 0.17 2.27 8.79
CA GLY A 47 0.77 2.87 7.60
C GLY A 47 2.22 2.40 7.38
N MET A 48 2.69 2.37 6.13
CA MET A 48 4.10 2.10 5.82
C MET A 48 5.07 3.19 6.31
N TYR A 49 4.53 4.35 6.66
CA TYR A 49 5.19 5.49 7.29
C TYR A 49 4.16 6.21 8.17
N THR A 50 4.58 7.17 8.97
CA THR A 50 3.69 8.25 9.45
C THR A 50 4.11 9.56 8.80
N CYS A 51 3.15 10.38 8.37
CA CYS A 51 3.42 11.73 7.88
C CYS A 51 2.71 12.73 8.78
N ALA A 52 3.43 13.71 9.30
CA ALA A 52 2.92 14.61 10.32
C ALA A 52 3.42 16.04 10.11
N VAL A 53 2.53 16.99 10.41
CA VAL A 53 2.72 18.45 10.30
C VAL A 53 2.63 19.04 11.70
N GLU A 54 3.45 20.03 12.05
CA GLU A 54 3.34 20.71 13.34
C GLU A 54 2.00 21.48 13.41
N TRP A 55 1.20 21.27 14.46
CA TRP A 55 -0.13 21.84 14.56
C TRP A 55 -0.04 23.34 14.91
N PRO A 56 -0.51 24.25 14.03
CA PRO A 56 -0.35 25.70 14.26
C PRO A 56 -1.42 26.29 15.18
N GLY A 57 -2.35 25.48 15.70
CA GLY A 57 -3.40 25.90 16.63
C GLY A 57 -3.06 25.68 18.11
N PRO A 58 -3.88 26.21 19.03
CA PRO A 58 -3.62 26.15 20.47
C PRO A 58 -3.61 24.70 21.01
N PRO A 59 -2.54 24.24 21.69
CA PRO A 59 -2.42 22.87 22.20
C PRO A 59 -3.44 22.54 23.30
N GLU A 60 -3.99 23.55 23.99
CA GLU A 60 -5.04 23.42 25.00
C GLU A 60 -6.28 22.72 24.44
N SER A 61 -6.59 22.94 23.15
CA SER A 61 -7.70 22.27 22.47
C SER A 61 -7.49 20.74 22.39
N ILE A 62 -6.26 20.30 22.08
CA ILE A 62 -5.87 18.88 21.99
C ILE A 62 -5.73 18.27 23.39
N LEU A 63 -5.29 19.05 24.38
CA LEU A 63 -5.15 18.62 25.77
C LEU A 63 -6.51 18.43 26.45
N GLY A 64 -7.46 19.34 26.23
CA GLY A 64 -8.84 19.25 26.76
C GLY A 64 -9.73 18.23 26.06
N ALA A 65 -9.36 17.75 24.86
CA ALA A 65 -10.12 16.75 24.12
C ALA A 65 -10.03 15.34 24.73
N SER A 66 -11.16 14.61 24.70
CA SER A 66 -11.30 13.22 25.16
C SER A 66 -10.69 12.17 24.20
N LEU A 67 -9.53 12.49 23.62
CA LEU A 67 -8.74 11.57 22.80
C LEU A 67 -8.08 10.50 23.68
N GLN A 68 -8.06 9.26 23.18
CA GLN A 68 -7.31 8.17 23.79
C GLN A 68 -5.80 8.41 23.61
N ARG A 69 -5.00 8.04 24.61
CA ARG A 69 -3.56 8.39 24.68
C ARG A 69 -2.70 7.14 24.81
N TYR A 70 -1.79 6.93 23.86
CA TYR A 70 -0.83 5.83 23.88
C TYR A 70 0.62 6.34 23.90
N LYS A 71 1.32 6.14 25.02
CA LYS A 71 2.74 6.49 25.16
C LYS A 71 3.60 5.40 24.52
N TYR A 72 4.21 5.72 23.37
CA TYR A 72 5.00 4.77 22.60
C TYR A 72 6.53 4.96 22.75
N ALA A 73 6.98 6.11 23.26
CA ALA A 73 8.38 6.39 23.58
C ALA A 73 8.51 7.18 24.89
N LYS A 74 9.74 7.37 25.39
CA LYS A 74 10.03 8.12 26.65
C LYS A 74 9.36 9.50 26.67
N SER A 75 9.35 10.19 25.54
CA SER A 75 8.83 11.56 25.36
C SER A 75 7.83 11.68 24.19
N SER A 76 7.18 10.59 23.76
CA SER A 76 6.19 10.64 22.66
C SER A 76 4.89 9.90 22.98
N VAL A 77 3.76 10.56 22.72
CA VAL A 77 2.40 10.07 22.98
C VAL A 77 1.53 10.28 21.74
N LEU A 78 0.90 9.21 21.25
CA LEU A 78 -0.14 9.30 20.23
C LEU A 78 -1.48 9.64 20.88
N MET A 79 -2.25 10.52 20.24
CA MET A 79 -3.64 10.88 20.59
C MET A 79 -4.57 10.48 19.45
N PHE A 80 -5.56 9.64 19.74
CA PHE A 80 -6.44 9.03 18.74
C PHE A 80 -7.91 9.01 19.19
N CYS A 81 -8.83 8.90 18.22
CA CYS A 81 -10.25 8.78 18.50
C CYS A 81 -10.56 7.38 19.06
N GLY A 82 -11.12 7.31 20.28
CA GLY A 82 -11.51 6.04 20.90
C GLY A 82 -12.68 5.31 20.24
N THR A 83 -13.44 5.98 19.36
CA THR A 83 -14.61 5.41 18.68
C THR A 83 -14.23 4.78 17.33
N CYS A 84 -13.40 5.46 16.53
CA CYS A 84 -13.07 5.05 15.16
C CYS A 84 -11.59 4.77 14.90
N GLY A 85 -10.75 4.70 15.94
CA GLY A 85 -9.34 4.37 15.84
C GLY A 85 -8.42 5.48 15.31
N THR A 86 -8.94 6.42 14.51
CA THR A 86 -8.19 7.50 13.83
C THR A 86 -7.09 8.12 14.70
N PRO A 87 -5.80 8.00 14.33
CA PRO A 87 -4.72 8.77 14.92
C PRO A 87 -4.86 10.22 14.49
N MET A 88 -5.05 11.14 15.45
CA MET A 88 -5.24 12.56 15.15
C MET A 88 -3.96 13.36 15.33
N PHE A 89 -3.32 13.20 16.49
CA PHE A 89 -2.15 13.99 16.87
C PHE A 89 -1.06 13.13 17.52
N ALA A 90 0.19 13.57 17.41
CA ALA A 90 1.30 13.09 18.22
C ALA A 90 1.86 14.24 19.06
N HIS A 91 1.98 14.00 20.37
CA HIS A 91 2.65 14.89 21.31
C HIS A 91 4.09 14.42 21.47
N LYS A 92 5.02 15.37 21.40
CA LYS A 92 6.44 15.16 21.66
C LYS A 92 6.89 16.15 22.73
N SER A 93 7.21 15.64 23.91
CA SER A 93 7.87 16.45 24.93
C SER A 93 9.38 16.53 24.70
N THR A 94 10.00 17.54 25.28
CA THR A 94 11.47 17.69 25.31
C THR A 94 11.97 17.70 26.74
N GLU A 95 13.24 17.32 26.96
CA GLU A 95 13.86 17.33 28.28
C GLU A 95 14.54 18.69 28.48
N GLY A 96 13.89 19.59 29.22
CA GLY A 96 14.34 20.96 29.45
C GLY A 96 13.18 21.95 29.60
N GLU A 97 13.43 23.22 29.28
CA GLU A 97 12.43 24.31 29.32
C GLU A 97 11.73 24.55 27.96
N ALA A 98 12.10 23.82 26.91
CA ALA A 98 11.50 23.98 25.59
C ALA A 98 10.05 23.44 25.58
N PRO A 99 9.11 24.14 24.91
CA PRO A 99 7.69 23.79 24.96
C PRO A 99 7.40 22.44 24.30
N ASP A 100 6.34 21.78 24.79
CA ASP A 100 5.81 20.55 24.21
C ASP A 100 5.27 20.81 22.80
N VAL A 101 5.68 19.98 21.83
CA VAL A 101 5.28 20.13 20.43
C VAL A 101 4.17 19.14 20.08
N PHE A 102 3.16 19.62 19.36
CA PHE A 102 2.03 18.84 18.90
C PHE A 102 2.06 18.76 17.38
N TYR A 103 1.97 17.55 16.83
CA TYR A 103 1.90 17.29 15.40
C TYR A 103 0.52 16.72 15.05
N VAL A 104 -0.09 17.19 13.96
CA VAL A 104 -1.29 16.60 13.35
C VAL A 104 -0.88 15.57 12.29
N ALA A 105 -1.60 14.45 12.21
CA ALA A 105 -1.36 13.43 11.20
C ALA A 105 -1.86 13.92 9.81
N ALA A 106 -0.97 13.97 8.82
CA ALA A 106 -1.21 14.66 7.55
C ALA A 106 -2.35 14.05 6.71
N GLY A 107 -2.69 12.78 6.93
CA GLY A 107 -3.86 12.14 6.33
C GLY A 107 -5.20 12.79 6.70
N LEU A 108 -5.26 13.57 7.79
CA LEU A 108 -6.46 14.30 8.24
C LEU A 108 -6.61 15.69 7.62
N LEU A 109 -5.58 16.22 6.95
CA LEU A 109 -5.62 17.58 6.43
C LEU A 109 -6.69 17.75 5.32
N PRO A 110 -7.40 18.88 5.27
CA PRO A 110 -8.43 19.12 4.28
C PRO A 110 -7.82 19.20 2.87
N ASN A 111 -8.55 18.76 1.85
CA ASN A 111 -8.07 18.83 0.46
C ASN A 111 -8.38 20.21 -0.12
N LEU A 112 -7.55 21.20 0.21
CA LEU A 112 -7.75 22.61 -0.14
C LEU A 112 -6.99 22.98 -1.42
N ASN A 113 -7.55 23.90 -2.21
CA ASN A 113 -6.98 24.39 -3.46
C ASN A 113 -5.91 25.47 -3.24
N VAL A 114 -4.89 25.11 -2.44
CA VAL A 114 -3.69 25.88 -2.12
C VAL A 114 -2.50 24.92 -2.00
N ASP A 115 -1.27 25.44 -2.07
CA ASP A 115 -0.07 24.69 -1.68
C ASP A 115 -0.07 24.48 -0.15
N LEU A 116 -0.75 23.45 0.33
CA LEU A 116 -1.05 23.27 1.76
C LEU A 116 0.10 22.60 2.53
N VAL A 117 0.83 21.69 1.89
CA VAL A 117 1.72 20.73 2.56
C VAL A 117 2.98 20.49 1.73
N LYS A 118 4.15 20.64 2.35
CA LYS A 118 5.45 20.39 1.72
C LYS A 118 6.28 19.42 2.57
N LEU A 119 6.78 18.35 1.95
CA LEU A 119 7.54 17.33 2.67
C LEU A 119 9.00 17.79 2.87
N THR A 120 9.47 17.85 4.11
CA THR A 120 10.81 18.34 4.46
C THR A 120 11.85 17.24 4.56
N ASP A 121 11.45 16.05 5.03
CA ASP A 121 12.36 14.94 5.32
C ASP A 121 11.64 13.60 5.42
N HIS A 122 12.30 12.54 4.97
CA HIS A 122 12.05 11.16 5.38
C HIS A 122 13.10 10.76 6.41
N PHE A 123 12.71 10.22 7.56
CA PHE A 123 13.64 9.86 8.63
C PHE A 123 13.33 8.51 9.27
N TRP A 124 14.33 7.90 9.91
CA TRP A 124 14.37 6.47 10.28
C TRP A 124 14.11 5.53 9.11
N VAL A 125 14.60 5.89 7.92
CA VAL A 125 14.46 5.07 6.71
C VAL A 125 15.27 3.76 6.82
N GLY A 126 16.34 3.72 7.64
CA GLY A 126 17.16 2.53 7.84
C GLY A 126 16.41 1.34 8.46
N ASP A 127 15.43 1.62 9.33
CA ASP A 127 14.59 0.62 10.02
C ASP A 127 13.78 -0.26 9.06
N THR A 128 13.47 0.26 7.87
CA THR A 128 12.69 -0.44 6.84
C THR A 128 13.44 -1.62 6.23
N LEU A 129 14.77 -1.66 6.35
CA LEU A 129 15.72 -2.57 5.69
C LEU A 129 15.75 -2.51 4.15
N ASP A 130 14.62 -2.22 3.50
CA ASP A 130 14.40 -2.20 2.05
C ASP A 130 14.14 -0.80 1.47
N GLY A 131 14.14 0.25 2.29
CA GLY A 131 13.83 1.64 1.94
C GLY A 131 12.35 2.00 2.11
N GLY A 132 11.48 1.00 2.35
CA GLY A 132 10.06 1.15 2.58
C GLY A 132 9.34 1.99 1.53
N ALA A 133 8.49 2.91 1.99
CA ALA A 133 7.79 3.84 1.12
C ALA A 133 8.68 4.96 0.58
N SER A 134 9.80 5.28 1.25
CA SER A 134 10.68 6.40 0.87
C SER A 134 11.37 6.24 -0.49
N VAL A 135 11.22 5.10 -1.16
CA VAL A 135 11.78 4.85 -2.51
C VAL A 135 10.95 5.52 -3.61
N TYR A 136 9.64 5.66 -3.41
CA TYR A 136 8.67 6.25 -4.35
C TYR A 136 8.05 7.57 -3.84
N MET A 137 8.74 8.25 -2.92
CA MET A 137 8.30 9.49 -2.28
C MET A 137 9.35 10.62 -2.38
N GLN A 138 10.30 10.50 -3.29
CA GLN A 138 11.51 11.34 -3.28
C GLN A 138 11.28 12.71 -3.91
N ASN A 139 10.29 12.87 -4.78
CA ASN A 139 10.06 14.07 -5.60
C ASN A 139 8.63 14.62 -5.44
N LEU A 140 7.95 14.29 -4.34
CA LEU A 140 6.56 14.71 -4.05
C LEU A 140 6.36 16.24 -3.93
N ASN A 141 7.45 17.02 -3.81
CA ASN A 141 7.45 18.49 -3.89
C ASN A 141 7.70 19.00 -5.34
N GLY A 142 7.63 18.12 -6.34
CA GLY A 142 8.11 18.36 -7.71
C GLY A 142 9.62 18.11 -7.89
N ASN A 143 10.01 17.85 -9.14
CA ASN A 143 11.32 17.31 -9.56
C ASN A 143 12.52 18.28 -9.42
N SER A 144 12.43 19.32 -8.58
CA SER A 144 13.46 20.36 -8.47
C SER A 144 14.65 19.95 -7.60
N GLN A 145 14.39 19.26 -6.48
CA GLN A 145 15.36 18.60 -5.60
C GLN A 145 14.68 17.43 -4.87
N PRO A 146 15.32 16.25 -4.75
CA PRO A 146 14.78 15.16 -3.94
C PRO A 146 14.65 15.52 -2.44
N ILE A 147 13.61 14.99 -1.80
CA ILE A 147 13.33 15.11 -0.36
C ILE A 147 14.40 14.32 0.42
N PRO A 148 15.17 14.95 1.34
CA PRO A 148 16.23 14.28 2.09
C PRO A 148 15.76 13.04 2.84
N ARG A 149 16.48 11.92 2.64
CA ARG A 149 16.20 10.62 3.27
C ARG A 149 17.28 10.31 4.31
N TRP A 150 16.90 10.16 5.58
CA TRP A 150 17.80 9.94 6.70
C TRP A 150 17.69 8.50 7.23
N ARG A 151 18.85 7.85 7.40
CA ARG A 151 18.98 6.49 7.93
C ARG A 151 18.36 6.36 9.33
N LYS A 152 18.59 7.36 10.19
CA LYS A 152 18.02 7.49 11.54
C LYS A 152 17.37 8.88 11.68
N SER A 153 17.64 9.58 12.78
CA SER A 153 17.31 11.00 13.00
C SER A 153 17.64 11.90 11.81
N ARG A 154 16.77 12.89 11.56
CA ARG A 154 17.06 14.01 10.66
C ARG A 154 18.34 14.72 11.07
N GLY A 155 19.17 15.10 10.10
CA GLY A 155 20.43 15.82 10.35
C GLY A 155 21.55 14.99 10.98
N GLU A 156 21.42 13.66 11.08
CA GLU A 156 22.52 12.80 11.55
C GLU A 156 23.75 12.93 10.63
N VAL A 157 24.92 13.18 11.19
CA VAL A 157 26.18 13.32 10.43
C VAL A 157 26.52 11.99 9.75
N GLY A 158 26.62 11.99 8.42
CA GLY A 158 26.77 10.77 7.62
C GLY A 158 25.50 9.88 7.57
N GLY A 159 24.36 10.37 8.07
CA GLY A 159 23.09 9.65 8.08
C GLY A 159 22.20 9.90 6.86
N LEU A 160 22.58 10.79 5.94
CA LEU A 160 21.87 10.98 4.66
C LEU A 160 22.02 9.74 3.77
N LEU A 161 20.98 9.42 3.00
CA LEU A 161 20.91 8.26 2.11
C LEU A 161 20.91 8.70 0.64
N ASP A 162 21.69 8.00 -0.18
CA ASP A 162 21.66 8.12 -1.64
C ASP A 162 20.27 7.74 -2.20
N GLY A 163 19.90 8.27 -3.37
CA GLY A 163 18.55 8.12 -3.95
C GLY A 163 18.18 6.69 -4.36
N ASP A 164 19.18 5.84 -4.61
CA ASP A 164 19.06 4.41 -4.91
C ASP A 164 19.10 3.52 -3.66
N TRP A 165 19.34 4.07 -2.46
CA TRP A 165 19.43 3.26 -1.24
C TRP A 165 18.06 2.67 -0.83
N PRO A 166 18.00 1.38 -0.43
CA PRO A 166 19.02 0.35 -0.60
C PRO A 166 18.94 -0.27 -2.01
N SER A 167 20.10 -0.64 -2.56
CA SER A 167 20.19 -1.16 -3.93
C SER A 167 19.32 -2.39 -4.17
N GLN A 168 18.81 -2.52 -5.40
CA GLN A 168 17.92 -3.61 -5.80
C GLN A 168 18.53 -5.00 -5.54
N VAL A 169 19.85 -5.14 -5.73
CA VAL A 169 20.59 -6.37 -5.43
C VAL A 169 20.44 -6.77 -3.95
N SER A 170 20.68 -5.83 -3.02
CA SER A 170 20.53 -6.13 -1.58
C SER A 170 19.08 -6.40 -1.19
N CYS A 171 18.10 -5.79 -1.88
CA CYS A 171 16.70 -6.14 -1.72
C CYS A 171 16.43 -7.60 -2.16
N GLN A 172 16.90 -8.02 -3.35
CA GLN A 172 16.70 -9.38 -3.83
C GLN A 172 17.38 -10.45 -2.97
N GLU A 173 18.59 -10.20 -2.46
CA GLU A 173 19.27 -11.10 -1.50
C GLU A 173 18.41 -11.35 -0.25
N ARG A 174 17.76 -10.30 0.27
CA ARG A 174 16.86 -10.39 1.42
C ARG A 174 15.58 -11.14 1.08
N ILE A 175 14.97 -10.83 -0.06
CA ILE A 175 13.74 -11.47 -0.55
C ILE A 175 13.98 -12.96 -0.77
N ALA A 176 15.05 -13.35 -1.46
CA ALA A 176 15.40 -14.75 -1.69
C ALA A 176 15.59 -15.54 -0.38
N LYS A 177 16.22 -14.91 0.62
CA LYS A 177 16.39 -15.48 1.98
C LYS A 177 15.07 -15.55 2.77
N ALA A 178 14.12 -14.66 2.51
CA ALA A 178 12.81 -14.61 3.17
C ALA A 178 11.77 -15.55 2.53
N SER A 179 11.83 -15.82 1.23
CA SER A 179 10.82 -16.57 0.46
C SER A 179 10.50 -17.99 0.99
N SER A 180 11.37 -18.59 1.80
CA SER A 180 11.15 -19.89 2.45
C SER A 180 10.22 -19.85 3.67
N HIS A 181 9.82 -18.66 4.16
CA HIS A 181 8.98 -18.54 5.35
C HIS A 181 7.52 -18.87 5.04
N GLY A 182 6.97 -19.86 5.75
CA GLY A 182 5.57 -20.29 5.63
C GLY A 182 4.56 -19.37 6.31
N SER A 183 5.00 -18.44 7.17
CA SER A 183 4.14 -17.41 7.76
C SER A 183 4.85 -16.07 8.02
N VAL A 184 4.07 -15.00 8.06
CA VAL A 184 4.47 -13.66 8.51
C VAL A 184 3.56 -13.19 9.65
N ARG A 185 4.08 -12.38 10.56
CA ARG A 185 3.33 -11.85 11.71
C ARG A 185 2.70 -10.50 11.38
N ILE A 186 1.43 -10.35 11.77
CA ILE A 186 0.69 -9.08 11.80
C ILE A 186 0.68 -8.63 13.26
N GLN A 187 1.50 -7.65 13.63
CA GLN A 187 1.58 -7.19 15.03
C GLN A 187 1.70 -5.67 15.15
N CYS A 188 0.83 -5.09 15.98
CA CYS A 188 0.90 -3.68 16.38
C CYS A 188 1.97 -3.43 17.46
N VAL A 189 2.40 -2.17 17.61
CA VAL A 189 3.51 -1.77 18.50
C VAL A 189 3.26 -2.13 19.97
N CYS A 190 2.00 -2.13 20.42
CA CYS A 190 1.63 -2.48 21.80
C CYS A 190 1.45 -3.98 22.04
N LYS A 191 1.64 -4.81 21.00
CA LYS A 191 1.50 -6.29 21.00
C LYS A 191 0.14 -6.82 21.49
N GLY A 192 -0.88 -5.96 21.49
CA GLY A 192 -2.24 -6.33 21.89
C GLY A 192 -3.08 -6.87 20.73
N VAL A 193 -2.75 -6.48 19.49
CA VAL A 193 -3.13 -7.21 18.27
C VAL A 193 -1.90 -7.97 17.80
N ASP A 194 -2.06 -9.29 17.63
CA ASP A 194 -0.97 -10.22 17.36
C ASP A 194 -1.45 -11.49 16.61
N PHE A 195 -1.34 -11.48 15.28
CA PHE A 195 -1.81 -12.56 14.40
C PHE A 195 -0.72 -13.09 13.47
N THR A 196 -0.99 -14.25 12.88
CA THR A 196 -0.15 -14.92 11.90
C THR A 196 -0.90 -14.98 10.56
N LEU A 197 -0.26 -14.56 9.47
CA LEU A 197 -0.70 -14.77 8.10
C LEU A 197 0.10 -15.93 7.50
N TRP A 198 -0.59 -16.96 7.03
CA TRP A 198 0.03 -18.13 6.41
C TRP A 198 0.16 -17.98 4.88
N ARG A 199 1.34 -18.31 4.36
CA ARG A 199 1.62 -18.42 2.92
C ARG A 199 0.86 -19.63 2.38
N ASP A 200 0.13 -19.43 1.29
CA ASP A 200 -0.69 -20.43 0.59
C ASP A 200 -1.20 -21.56 1.50
N ASN A 201 -2.24 -21.29 2.29
CA ASN A 201 -2.87 -22.27 3.18
C ASN A 201 -3.69 -23.30 2.37
N ASN A 202 -2.99 -24.06 1.51
CA ASN A 202 -3.49 -24.94 0.45
C ASN A 202 -4.63 -24.28 -0.36
N GLY A 203 -4.43 -23.02 -0.73
CA GLY A 203 -5.49 -22.13 -1.21
C GLY A 203 -5.29 -21.67 -2.65
N PHE A 204 -4.28 -20.85 -2.93
CA PHE A 204 -4.13 -20.18 -4.22
C PHE A 204 -3.69 -21.14 -5.32
N SER A 205 -2.82 -22.10 -5.00
CA SER A 205 -2.45 -23.17 -5.94
C SER A 205 -3.67 -23.99 -6.39
N GLU A 206 -4.55 -24.36 -5.45
CA GLU A 206 -5.76 -25.14 -5.73
C GLU A 206 -6.87 -24.30 -6.39
N LEU A 207 -7.09 -23.06 -5.93
CA LEU A 207 -8.08 -22.14 -6.51
C LEU A 207 -7.71 -21.77 -7.95
N LYS A 208 -6.43 -21.58 -8.27
CA LYS A 208 -5.97 -21.39 -9.66
C LYS A 208 -6.26 -22.62 -10.53
N ALA A 209 -6.04 -23.83 -10.02
CA ALA A 209 -6.37 -25.06 -10.74
C ALA A 209 -7.89 -25.28 -10.95
N GLN A 210 -8.74 -24.55 -10.20
CA GLN A 210 -10.19 -24.58 -10.29
C GLN A 210 -10.81 -23.39 -11.05
N ASP A 211 -9.99 -22.47 -11.60
CA ASP A 211 -10.41 -21.19 -12.17
C ASP A 211 -11.22 -20.30 -11.20
N LYS A 212 -10.78 -20.29 -9.93
CA LYS A 212 -11.37 -19.54 -8.80
C LYS A 212 -10.34 -18.68 -8.06
N LEU A 213 -9.20 -18.38 -8.69
CA LEU A 213 -8.20 -17.52 -8.08
C LEU A 213 -8.76 -16.10 -7.94
N ALA A 214 -8.70 -15.52 -6.74
CA ALA A 214 -9.13 -14.14 -6.54
C ALA A 214 -8.20 -13.20 -7.33
N ALA A 215 -8.78 -12.21 -8.01
CA ALA A 215 -8.04 -11.36 -8.96
C ALA A 215 -6.97 -10.48 -8.32
N TRP A 216 -7.06 -10.24 -7.01
CA TRP A 216 -6.01 -9.61 -6.21
C TRP A 216 -4.81 -10.55 -5.92
N VAL A 217 -4.76 -11.76 -6.47
CA VAL A 217 -3.59 -12.65 -6.43
C VAL A 217 -2.95 -12.70 -7.81
N ASN A 218 -1.64 -12.43 -7.89
CA ASN A 218 -0.89 -12.57 -9.13
C ASN A 218 -0.90 -14.04 -9.58
N PRO A 219 -1.43 -14.40 -10.77
CA PRO A 219 -1.59 -15.78 -11.18
C PRO A 219 -0.26 -16.49 -11.48
N THR A 220 0.84 -15.74 -11.65
CA THR A 220 2.18 -16.29 -11.91
C THR A 220 2.96 -16.52 -10.61
N THR A 221 2.97 -15.54 -9.70
CA THR A 221 3.75 -15.62 -8.44
C THR A 221 2.95 -16.16 -7.25
N LEU A 222 1.62 -16.29 -7.38
CA LEU A 222 0.67 -16.68 -6.33
C LEU A 222 0.73 -15.81 -5.05
N LYS A 223 1.35 -14.63 -5.14
CA LYS A 223 1.33 -13.62 -4.09
C LYS A 223 0.06 -12.77 -4.19
N PRO A 224 -0.56 -12.36 -3.06
CA PRO A 224 -1.51 -11.26 -3.08
C PRO A 224 -0.83 -9.96 -3.53
N VAL A 225 -1.62 -9.07 -4.13
CA VAL A 225 -1.21 -7.72 -4.49
C VAL A 225 -1.02 -6.87 -3.23
N ALA A 226 -0.05 -5.97 -3.23
CA ALA A 226 -0.01 -4.81 -2.36
C ALA A 226 -0.26 -3.54 -3.20
N ALA A 227 -1.26 -2.76 -2.78
CA ALA A 227 -1.83 -1.66 -3.55
C ALA A 227 -1.82 -0.35 -2.78
N TYR A 228 -1.76 0.75 -3.53
CA TYR A 228 -1.87 2.13 -3.05
C TYR A 228 -3.35 2.53 -2.95
N ASP A 229 -3.74 3.22 -1.89
CA ASP A 229 -5.13 3.61 -1.66
C ASP A 229 -5.23 5.08 -1.19
N ALA A 230 -5.91 5.89 -1.99
CA ALA A 230 -6.13 7.31 -1.76
C ALA A 230 -7.49 7.62 -1.09
N CYS A 231 -8.29 6.62 -0.74
CA CYS A 231 -9.65 6.80 -0.24
C CYS A 231 -9.74 7.75 0.97
N ASN A 232 -10.72 8.66 0.95
CA ASN A 232 -10.89 9.72 1.95
C ASN A 232 -11.18 9.17 3.35
N SER A 233 -11.92 8.07 3.48
CA SER A 233 -12.14 7.39 4.77
C SER A 233 -10.93 6.57 5.22
N CYS A 234 -10.06 6.15 4.29
CA CYS A 234 -8.88 5.32 4.53
C CYS A 234 -7.71 6.15 5.06
N ARG A 235 -7.45 7.34 4.49
CA ARG A 235 -6.48 8.31 5.05
C ARG A 235 -6.86 8.80 6.45
N PHE A 236 -8.15 8.94 6.75
CA PHE A 236 -8.64 9.25 8.10
C PHE A 236 -8.58 8.06 9.06
N MET A 237 -8.62 6.83 8.57
CA MET A 237 -8.46 5.65 9.42
C MET A 237 -7.01 5.54 9.95
N VAL A 238 -6.02 5.78 9.08
CA VAL A 238 -4.59 5.49 9.34
C VAL A 238 -3.75 6.74 9.63
N GLY A 239 -4.20 7.93 9.24
CA GLY A 239 -3.49 9.21 9.46
C GLY A 239 -2.45 9.57 8.40
N VAL A 240 -2.34 8.80 7.32
CA VAL A 240 -1.39 9.04 6.20
C VAL A 240 -2.11 9.54 4.94
N PRO A 241 -1.48 10.40 4.10
CA PRO A 241 -2.10 10.90 2.87
C PRO A 241 -2.52 9.81 1.86
N ILE A 242 -1.75 8.74 1.77
CA ILE A 242 -1.98 7.53 0.96
C ILE A 242 -1.76 6.29 1.84
N MET A 243 -2.71 5.36 1.85
CA MET A 243 -2.64 4.08 2.56
C MET A 243 -2.10 2.97 1.64
N HIS A 244 -1.63 1.87 2.25
CA HIS A 244 -1.04 0.73 1.55
C HIS A 244 -1.61 -0.57 2.15
N TRP A 245 -2.41 -1.29 1.37
CA TRP A 245 -3.07 -2.54 1.77
C TRP A 245 -2.47 -3.72 1.01
N THR A 246 -2.55 -4.91 1.59
CA THR A 246 -2.46 -6.18 0.83
C THR A 246 -3.62 -7.08 1.18
N PHE A 247 -3.94 -8.06 0.34
CA PHE A 247 -5.17 -8.83 0.43
C PHE A 247 -4.91 -10.25 0.95
N ALA A 248 -5.80 -10.80 1.76
CA ALA A 248 -5.73 -12.19 2.19
C ALA A 248 -7.12 -12.81 2.35
N ARG A 249 -7.21 -14.13 2.25
CA ARG A 249 -8.42 -14.84 2.70
C ARG A 249 -8.44 -14.86 4.23
N VAL A 250 -9.60 -14.72 4.86
CA VAL A 250 -9.72 -14.83 6.33
C VAL A 250 -9.19 -16.19 6.83
N ALA A 251 -9.41 -17.24 6.04
CA ALA A 251 -8.86 -18.59 6.26
C ALA A 251 -7.31 -18.71 6.20
N GLN A 252 -6.56 -17.65 5.87
CA GLN A 252 -5.10 -17.62 6.00
C GLN A 252 -4.63 -17.02 7.34
N LEU A 253 -5.53 -16.52 8.17
CA LEU A 253 -5.21 -15.91 9.45
C LEU A 253 -5.24 -16.92 10.61
N GLY A 254 -4.44 -16.65 11.63
CA GLY A 254 -4.42 -17.39 12.89
C GLY A 254 -3.88 -16.54 14.04
N PHE A 255 -3.98 -17.05 15.27
CA PHE A 255 -3.42 -16.38 16.46
C PHE A 255 -1.92 -16.67 16.62
N ALA A 256 -1.15 -15.71 17.12
CA ALA A 256 0.31 -15.73 17.16
C ALA A 256 0.99 -16.71 18.15
N SER A 257 0.30 -17.80 18.53
CA SER A 257 0.80 -18.84 19.44
C SER A 257 0.33 -20.26 19.07
N GLY A 258 -0.31 -20.44 17.91
CA GLY A 258 -0.65 -21.77 17.38
C GLY A 258 0.47 -22.41 16.55
N ASN A 259 0.38 -23.73 16.39
CA ASN A 259 0.83 -24.39 15.17
C ASN A 259 -0.08 -23.96 13.99
N LEU A 260 -0.01 -24.66 12.85
CA LEU A 260 -1.12 -24.69 11.88
C LEU A 260 -2.35 -25.39 12.52
N ASP A 261 -3.08 -24.65 13.35
CA ASP A 261 -4.43 -25.00 13.78
C ASP A 261 -5.44 -23.95 13.25
N PRO A 262 -5.98 -24.14 12.04
CA PRO A 262 -7.04 -23.29 11.51
C PRO A 262 -8.37 -23.43 12.29
N LYS A 263 -8.49 -24.34 13.26
CA LYS A 263 -9.72 -24.56 14.05
C LYS A 263 -9.81 -23.60 15.24
N GLY A 264 -9.82 -22.31 14.97
CA GLY A 264 -10.02 -21.33 16.06
C GLY A 264 -10.07 -19.87 15.64
N PHE A 265 -9.48 -19.50 14.50
CA PHE A 265 -9.71 -18.19 13.91
C PHE A 265 -11.04 -18.22 13.11
N PRO A 266 -11.80 -17.11 13.04
CA PRO A 266 -12.99 -17.01 12.20
C PRO A 266 -12.75 -17.40 10.74
N ALA A 267 -13.74 -18.02 10.10
CA ALA A 267 -13.62 -18.50 8.72
C ALA A 267 -13.86 -17.40 7.67
N ASN A 268 -14.56 -16.33 8.04
CA ASN A 268 -15.07 -15.27 7.18
C ASN A 268 -15.25 -13.95 7.96
N THR A 269 -15.52 -12.83 7.28
CA THR A 269 -15.65 -11.51 7.92
C THR A 269 -16.90 -11.35 8.80
N PRO A 270 -18.08 -11.93 8.51
CA PRO A 270 -19.19 -11.96 9.47
C PRO A 270 -18.84 -12.65 10.81
N ASP A 271 -18.18 -13.81 10.77
CA ASP A 271 -17.72 -14.52 11.98
C ASP A 271 -16.67 -13.72 12.74
N LEU A 272 -15.79 -13.00 12.04
CA LEU A 272 -14.81 -12.09 12.64
C LEU A 272 -15.49 -10.91 13.36
N LYS A 273 -16.46 -10.27 12.69
CA LYS A 273 -17.31 -9.20 13.23
C LYS A 273 -18.01 -9.67 14.50
N ALA A 274 -18.61 -10.86 14.46
CA ALA A 274 -19.30 -11.47 15.60
C ALA A 274 -18.35 -11.83 16.77
N ALA A 275 -17.20 -12.46 16.49
CA ALA A 275 -16.24 -12.89 17.51
C ALA A 275 -15.61 -11.70 18.25
N VAL A 276 -15.21 -10.65 17.51
CA VAL A 276 -14.65 -9.42 18.09
C VAL A 276 -15.73 -8.64 18.86
N LYS A 277 -16.95 -8.51 18.32
CA LYS A 277 -18.09 -7.85 18.99
C LYS A 277 -18.52 -8.55 20.27
N ALA A 278 -18.34 -9.86 20.36
CA ALA A 278 -18.62 -10.63 21.57
C ALA A 278 -17.62 -10.35 22.70
N GLY A 279 -16.36 -10.00 22.40
CA GLY A 279 -15.33 -9.65 23.39
C GLY A 279 -14.92 -10.78 24.36
N LYS A 280 -15.28 -12.04 24.08
CA LYS A 280 -15.07 -13.19 24.98
C LYS A 280 -13.76 -13.93 24.79
N ASP A 281 -13.16 -13.84 23.61
CA ASP A 281 -11.92 -14.54 23.28
C ASP A 281 -10.72 -13.60 23.41
N GLY A 282 -9.95 -13.78 24.49
CA GLY A 282 -8.75 -12.99 24.79
C GLY A 282 -7.63 -13.12 23.74
N ARG A 283 -7.71 -14.07 22.80
CA ARG A 283 -6.73 -14.21 21.70
C ARG A 283 -6.82 -13.09 20.67
N PHE A 284 -7.95 -12.37 20.58
CA PHE A 284 -8.03 -11.10 19.83
C PHE A 284 -7.37 -9.92 20.57
N GLY A 285 -7.08 -10.07 21.87
CA GLY A 285 -6.35 -9.12 22.70
C GLY A 285 -6.98 -7.73 22.77
N THR A 286 -6.49 -6.80 21.95
CA THR A 286 -6.99 -5.42 21.86
C THR A 286 -7.53 -5.06 20.47
N LEU A 287 -7.86 -6.05 19.64
CA LEU A 287 -8.60 -5.82 18.40
C LEU A 287 -10.02 -5.35 18.71
N THR A 288 -10.45 -4.29 18.03
CA THR A 288 -11.84 -3.83 17.96
C THR A 288 -12.13 -3.40 16.52
N PHE A 289 -13.36 -2.97 16.21
CA PHE A 289 -13.69 -2.37 14.92
C PHE A 289 -14.63 -1.18 15.04
N TYR A 290 -14.66 -0.39 13.98
CA TYR A 290 -15.63 0.67 13.73
C TYR A 290 -16.40 0.35 12.45
N GLU A 291 -17.73 0.40 12.50
CA GLU A 291 -18.62 0.24 11.35
C GLU A 291 -18.76 1.63 10.69
N SER A 292 -18.05 1.92 9.59
CA SER A 292 -18.09 3.26 8.97
C SER A 292 -19.34 3.49 8.11
N SER A 293 -19.87 2.39 7.58
CA SER A 293 -21.19 2.23 6.99
C SER A 293 -21.70 0.84 7.41
N PRO A 294 -22.98 0.47 7.19
CA PRO A 294 -23.53 -0.81 7.67
C PRO A 294 -22.78 -2.06 7.18
N ASP A 295 -22.18 -1.95 6.00
CA ASP A 295 -21.47 -2.95 5.21
C ASP A 295 -19.93 -2.89 5.31
N VAL A 296 -19.36 -1.88 5.98
CA VAL A 296 -17.91 -1.63 6.03
C VAL A 296 -17.35 -1.73 7.44
N GLN A 297 -16.40 -2.65 7.64
CA GLN A 297 -15.78 -2.96 8.92
C GLN A 297 -14.32 -2.47 8.92
N ARG A 298 -13.96 -1.58 9.87
CA ARG A 298 -12.58 -1.06 10.00
C ARG A 298 -11.99 -1.47 11.33
N TYR A 299 -11.12 -2.48 11.32
CA TYR A 299 -10.51 -3.08 12.51
C TYR A 299 -9.25 -2.32 12.95
N TYR A 300 -9.14 -2.06 14.24
CA TYR A 300 -8.00 -1.35 14.83
C TYR A 300 -7.67 -1.84 16.24
N CYS A 301 -6.47 -1.47 16.70
CA CYS A 301 -6.03 -1.70 18.07
C CYS A 301 -6.62 -0.63 19.00
N SER A 302 -7.54 -1.02 19.90
CA SER A 302 -8.16 -0.11 20.87
C SER A 302 -7.17 0.55 21.84
N ARG A 303 -5.98 -0.05 22.03
CA ARG A 303 -4.92 0.46 22.91
C ARG A 303 -3.99 1.47 22.23
N CYS A 304 -3.71 1.32 20.93
CA CYS A 304 -2.64 2.08 20.27
C CYS A 304 -2.96 2.59 18.86
N SER A 305 -4.25 2.75 18.49
CA SER A 305 -4.73 3.26 17.19
C SER A 305 -4.49 2.36 15.96
N ALA A 306 -3.38 1.61 15.92
CA ALA A 306 -2.94 0.77 14.81
C ALA A 306 -4.10 0.10 14.04
N SER A 307 -4.30 0.53 12.79
CA SER A 307 -5.26 -0.08 11.86
C SER A 307 -4.74 -1.44 11.42
N VAL A 308 -5.64 -2.44 11.39
CA VAL A 308 -5.28 -3.84 11.23
C VAL A 308 -5.88 -4.41 9.95
N PHE A 309 -7.21 -4.36 9.84
CA PHE A 309 -7.96 -4.86 8.70
C PHE A 309 -8.99 -3.85 8.20
N TYR A 310 -9.17 -3.78 6.90
CA TYR A 310 -10.41 -3.32 6.27
C TYR A 310 -11.16 -4.56 5.72
N ALA A 311 -12.49 -4.53 5.79
CA ALA A 311 -13.35 -5.60 5.29
C ALA A 311 -14.74 -5.07 4.89
N VAL A 312 -15.38 -5.74 3.95
CA VAL A 312 -16.78 -5.50 3.57
C VAL A 312 -17.61 -6.77 3.67
N ASP A 313 -18.88 -6.62 4.03
CA ASP A 313 -19.82 -7.74 4.18
C ASP A 313 -20.09 -8.45 2.83
N ASP A 314 -19.94 -7.76 1.70
CA ASP A 314 -20.08 -8.30 0.32
C ASP A 314 -18.89 -9.21 -0.11
N LEU A 315 -17.74 -9.17 0.59
CA LEU A 315 -16.55 -9.98 0.32
C LEU A 315 -16.18 -10.83 1.57
N PRO A 316 -17.06 -11.76 2.00
CA PRO A 316 -16.93 -12.44 3.29
C PRO A 316 -15.67 -13.28 3.44
N ASP A 317 -15.06 -13.71 2.33
CA ASP A 317 -13.84 -14.51 2.31
C ASP A 317 -12.55 -13.67 2.45
N GLN A 318 -12.59 -12.34 2.31
CA GLN A 318 -11.43 -11.46 2.15
C GLN A 318 -11.25 -10.50 3.34
N VAL A 319 -9.99 -10.20 3.68
CA VAL A 319 -9.60 -9.01 4.44
C VAL A 319 -8.45 -8.28 3.77
N ASP A 320 -8.44 -6.97 3.92
CA ASP A 320 -7.38 -6.07 3.48
C ASP A 320 -6.49 -5.75 4.68
N ILE A 321 -5.23 -6.13 4.64
CA ILE A 321 -4.27 -6.09 5.75
C ILE A 321 -3.38 -4.86 5.62
N ALA A 322 -3.24 -4.11 6.71
CA ALA A 322 -2.41 -2.92 6.78
C ALA A 322 -0.91 -3.24 6.65
N MET A 323 -0.24 -2.82 5.57
CA MET A 323 1.17 -3.16 5.28
C MET A 323 2.17 -2.69 6.35
N GLY A 324 1.83 -1.63 7.09
CA GLY A 324 2.62 -1.18 8.24
C GLY A 324 2.65 -2.15 9.42
N LEU A 325 1.78 -3.17 9.46
CA LEU A 325 1.75 -4.18 10.52
C LEU A 325 2.47 -5.49 10.17
N LEU A 326 3.03 -5.64 8.96
CA LEU A 326 3.76 -6.86 8.57
C LEU A 326 5.21 -6.84 9.08
N HIS A 327 5.57 -7.89 9.83
CA HIS A 327 6.93 -8.15 10.33
C HIS A 327 7.67 -9.10 9.37
N ALA A 328 7.80 -8.69 8.10
CA ALA A 328 8.51 -9.46 7.09
C ALA A 328 10.04 -9.31 7.27
N PRO A 329 10.83 -10.40 7.30
CA PRO A 329 12.26 -10.35 7.67
C PRO A 329 13.16 -9.71 6.60
N GLU A 330 12.69 -9.58 5.36
CA GLU A 330 13.39 -8.88 4.28
C GLU A 330 13.35 -7.35 4.43
N GLY A 331 12.24 -6.82 4.95
CA GLY A 331 11.97 -5.39 5.03
C GLY A 331 10.49 -5.03 4.97
N SER A 332 10.22 -3.74 5.12
CA SER A 332 8.88 -3.17 5.32
C SER A 332 7.90 -3.31 4.16
N ARG A 333 8.37 -3.49 2.91
CA ARG A 333 7.56 -3.75 1.72
C ARG A 333 7.14 -5.21 1.59
N ALA A 334 7.73 -6.12 2.36
CA ALA A 334 7.40 -7.54 2.39
C ALA A 334 7.35 -8.20 1.00
N GLU A 335 8.30 -7.89 0.11
CA GLU A 335 8.24 -8.30 -1.30
C GLU A 335 8.36 -9.82 -1.55
N SER A 336 8.74 -10.62 -0.54
CA SER A 336 8.62 -12.10 -0.61
C SER A 336 7.19 -12.58 -0.33
N TRP A 337 6.33 -11.71 0.22
CA TRP A 337 4.94 -11.98 0.57
C TRP A 337 3.95 -11.44 -0.47
N VAL A 338 4.19 -10.21 -0.95
CA VAL A 338 3.26 -9.47 -1.81
C VAL A 338 3.85 -9.17 -3.18
N GLU A 339 2.98 -8.92 -4.16
CA GLU A 339 3.35 -8.35 -5.46
C GLU A 339 2.86 -6.90 -5.54
N TRP A 340 3.74 -5.94 -5.77
CA TRP A 340 3.39 -4.52 -5.67
C TRP A 340 2.77 -3.98 -6.97
N GLU A 341 1.60 -3.34 -6.86
CA GLU A 341 0.94 -2.61 -7.96
C GLU A 341 1.55 -1.21 -8.12
N TRP A 342 2.81 -1.16 -8.55
CA TRP A 342 3.50 0.09 -8.86
C TRP A 342 2.78 0.88 -9.96
N GLY A 343 2.73 2.21 -9.83
CA GLY A 343 1.97 3.09 -10.73
C GLY A 343 0.45 3.10 -10.48
N GLY A 344 -0.08 2.11 -9.76
CA GLY A 344 -1.48 2.06 -9.34
C GLY A 344 -1.82 3.10 -8.28
N LEU A 345 -3.10 3.51 -8.21
CA LEU A 345 -3.65 4.30 -7.12
C LEU A 345 -5.17 4.09 -7.02
N GLY A 346 -5.57 3.21 -6.09
CA GLY A 346 -6.98 3.02 -5.75
C GLY A 346 -7.60 4.30 -5.24
N HIS A 347 -8.85 4.57 -5.65
CA HIS A 347 -9.60 5.79 -5.30
C HIS A 347 -8.87 7.10 -5.62
N ASN A 348 -8.09 7.16 -6.71
CA ASN A 348 -7.43 8.40 -7.14
C ASN A 348 -8.41 9.58 -7.33
N ASP A 349 -9.67 9.35 -7.71
CA ASP A 349 -10.74 10.35 -7.75
C ASP A 349 -10.90 11.12 -6.40
N ASP A 350 -10.67 10.49 -5.25
CA ASP A 350 -10.72 11.12 -3.92
C ASP A 350 -9.56 12.13 -3.67
N THR A 351 -8.58 12.20 -4.58
CA THR A 351 -7.50 13.20 -4.56
C THR A 351 -7.84 14.48 -5.33
N ILE A 352 -8.83 14.44 -6.23
CA ILE A 352 -9.08 15.51 -7.21
C ILE A 352 -9.41 16.85 -6.53
N GLY A 353 -8.80 17.92 -7.06
CA GLY A 353 -8.82 19.27 -6.53
C GLY A 353 -7.83 19.46 -5.38
N GLY A 354 -6.99 20.50 -5.45
CA GLY A 354 -6.08 20.85 -4.35
C GLY A 354 -4.90 19.91 -4.14
N TRP A 355 -4.21 20.10 -3.01
CA TRP A 355 -2.85 19.55 -2.80
C TRP A 355 -2.73 18.03 -2.90
N ARG A 356 -3.80 17.26 -2.63
CA ARG A 356 -3.75 15.81 -2.77
C ARG A 356 -3.65 15.35 -4.23
N GLU A 357 -4.14 16.14 -5.19
CA GLU A 357 -4.20 15.71 -6.59
C GLU A 357 -2.80 15.52 -7.18
N ASP A 358 -1.92 16.51 -6.96
CA ASP A 358 -0.54 16.44 -7.43
C ASP A 358 0.32 15.51 -6.55
N PHE A 359 0.02 15.39 -5.25
CA PHE A 359 0.64 14.36 -4.39
C PHE A 359 0.32 12.94 -4.90
N GLY A 360 -0.93 12.67 -5.28
CA GLY A 360 -1.36 11.38 -5.84
C GLY A 360 -0.70 11.07 -7.18
N LYS A 361 -0.69 12.03 -8.11
CA LYS A 361 0.04 11.91 -9.40
C LYS A 361 1.53 11.63 -9.19
N ALA A 362 2.18 12.31 -8.23
CA ALA A 362 3.59 12.13 -7.94
C ALA A 362 3.88 10.72 -7.37
N ILE A 363 3.05 10.21 -6.44
CA ILE A 363 3.13 8.82 -5.97
C ILE A 363 3.01 7.81 -7.12
N GLN A 364 2.08 8.01 -8.06
CA GLN A 364 1.95 7.13 -9.24
C GLN A 364 3.18 7.20 -10.14
N ALA A 365 3.67 8.41 -10.45
CA ALA A 365 4.82 8.61 -11.33
C ALA A 365 6.13 8.06 -10.73
N GLU A 366 6.36 8.27 -9.43
CA GLU A 366 7.57 7.78 -8.76
C GLU A 366 7.54 6.27 -8.50
N SER A 367 6.38 5.69 -8.18
CA SER A 367 6.25 4.24 -8.00
C SER A 367 6.45 3.47 -9.31
N GLU A 368 5.87 3.95 -10.42
CA GLU A 368 6.12 3.38 -11.76
C GLU A 368 7.58 3.59 -12.19
N GLY A 369 8.15 4.78 -11.95
CA GLY A 369 9.57 5.04 -12.21
C GLY A 369 10.50 4.08 -11.44
N TRP A 370 10.17 3.78 -10.18
CA TRP A 370 10.88 2.79 -9.35
C TRP A 370 10.74 1.37 -9.91
N ARG A 371 9.56 0.96 -10.40
CA ARG A 371 9.38 -0.35 -11.06
C ARG A 371 10.25 -0.48 -12.30
N VAL A 372 10.23 0.51 -13.19
CA VAL A 372 10.99 0.51 -14.45
C VAL A 372 12.50 0.48 -14.19
N ALA A 373 12.98 1.28 -13.23
CA ALA A 373 14.39 1.25 -12.81
C ALA A 373 14.79 -0.13 -12.24
N LYS A 374 13.95 -0.71 -11.38
CA LYS A 374 14.16 -2.03 -10.77
C LYS A 374 14.21 -3.16 -11.81
N GLU A 375 13.32 -3.17 -12.80
CA GLU A 375 13.33 -4.16 -13.88
C GLU A 375 14.61 -4.06 -14.73
N HIS A 376 15.05 -2.84 -15.05
CA HIS A 376 16.30 -2.59 -15.77
C HIS A 376 17.53 -3.05 -14.98
N ASP A 377 17.61 -2.76 -13.68
CA ASP A 377 18.73 -3.20 -12.83
C ASP A 377 18.81 -4.73 -12.74
N LEU A 378 17.67 -5.42 -12.68
CA LEU A 378 17.61 -6.88 -12.64
C LEU A 378 18.01 -7.53 -13.98
N ASP A 379 17.64 -6.92 -15.11
CA ASP A 379 18.09 -7.30 -16.45
C ASP A 379 19.61 -7.11 -16.61
N LEU A 380 20.17 -6.00 -16.10
CA LEU A 380 21.62 -5.78 -16.06
C LEU A 380 22.34 -6.81 -15.19
N VAL A 381 21.82 -7.13 -14.00
CA VAL A 381 22.40 -8.13 -13.10
C VAL A 381 22.33 -9.53 -13.71
N SER A 382 21.23 -9.88 -14.37
CA SER A 382 21.08 -11.16 -15.06
C SER A 382 22.09 -11.29 -16.21
N ARG A 383 22.23 -10.26 -17.05
CA ARG A 383 23.23 -10.23 -18.13
C ARG A 383 24.66 -10.27 -17.61
N ALA A 384 24.96 -9.60 -16.50
CA ALA A 384 26.28 -9.64 -15.86
C ALA A 384 26.59 -11.04 -15.31
N TYR A 385 25.60 -11.72 -14.72
CA TYR A 385 25.73 -13.11 -14.29
C TYR A 385 25.93 -14.06 -15.48
N GLU A 386 25.13 -13.95 -16.53
CA GLU A 386 25.28 -14.73 -17.77
C GLU A 386 26.64 -14.52 -18.43
N GLN A 387 27.14 -13.28 -18.49
CA GLN A 387 28.48 -12.96 -19.00
C GLN A 387 29.60 -13.47 -18.09
N GLY A 388 29.42 -13.44 -16.76
CA GLY A 388 30.36 -14.02 -15.81
C GLY A 388 30.42 -15.55 -15.92
N VAL A 389 29.28 -16.21 -16.08
CA VAL A 389 29.19 -17.66 -16.31
C VAL A 389 29.74 -18.02 -17.69
N ALA A 390 29.44 -17.25 -18.74
CA ALA A 390 30.01 -17.44 -20.08
C ALA A 390 31.53 -17.24 -20.09
N GLY A 391 32.05 -16.23 -19.38
CA GLY A 391 33.48 -16.02 -19.19
C GLY A 391 34.14 -17.17 -18.42
N SER A 392 33.48 -17.67 -17.38
CA SER A 392 33.94 -18.84 -16.61
C SER A 392 33.97 -20.11 -17.46
N LEU A 393 32.94 -20.32 -18.28
CA LEU A 393 32.88 -21.40 -19.27
C LEU A 393 33.92 -21.23 -20.38
N GLN A 394 34.24 -20.01 -20.81
CA GLN A 394 35.33 -19.73 -21.75
C GLN A 394 36.71 -20.02 -21.14
N VAL A 395 36.93 -19.71 -19.86
CA VAL A 395 38.16 -20.10 -19.13
C VAL A 395 38.27 -21.62 -19.00
N ILE A 396 37.17 -22.31 -18.68
CA ILE A 396 37.11 -23.79 -18.63
C ILE A 396 37.33 -24.39 -20.04
N ALA A 397 36.79 -23.79 -21.10
CA ALA A 397 37.01 -24.20 -22.47
C ALA A 397 38.47 -23.99 -22.92
N ALA A 398 39.08 -22.84 -22.60
CA ALA A 398 40.47 -22.53 -22.89
C ALA A 398 41.44 -23.51 -22.18
N ALA A 399 41.16 -23.83 -20.91
CA ALA A 399 41.91 -24.84 -20.16
C ALA A 399 41.80 -26.24 -20.80
N ASN A 400 40.62 -26.62 -21.30
CA ASN A 400 40.43 -27.89 -22.01
C ASN A 400 41.08 -27.93 -23.41
N ILE A 401 41.19 -26.78 -24.08
CA ILE A 401 41.86 -26.67 -25.40
C ILE A 401 43.38 -26.80 -25.24
N LEU A 402 43.97 -26.16 -24.22
CA LEU A 402 45.41 -26.27 -23.91
C LEU A 402 45.85 -27.68 -23.50
N CYS A 403 44.92 -28.56 -23.12
CA CYS A 403 45.20 -29.95 -22.74
C CYS A 403 45.08 -30.95 -23.92
N ARG A 404 44.87 -30.49 -25.16
CA ARG A 404 44.66 -31.36 -26.34
C ARG A 404 45.62 -31.13 -27.51
N SER A 405 46.73 -30.43 -27.30
CA SER A 405 47.80 -30.28 -28.31
C SER A 405 48.75 -31.49 -28.37
N ALA A 406 48.18 -32.69 -28.54
CA ALA A 406 48.90 -33.94 -28.79
C ALA A 406 48.26 -34.67 -29.98
N ALA A 407 48.85 -34.45 -31.17
CA ALA A 407 48.51 -35.13 -32.43
C ALA A 407 49.13 -36.56 -32.47
N PRO A 408 48.79 -37.46 -33.43
CA PRO A 408 48.19 -37.16 -34.73
C PRO A 408 47.17 -38.20 -35.30
N VAL A 409 46.95 -38.11 -36.61
CA VAL A 409 46.27 -39.02 -37.55
C VAL A 409 44.77 -38.72 -37.80
N ALA A 410 44.35 -38.92 -39.05
CA ALA A 410 43.16 -38.35 -39.67
C ALA A 410 42.06 -39.38 -39.96
N ILE A 411 40.87 -38.90 -40.33
CA ILE A 411 40.06 -39.36 -41.47
C ILE A 411 38.99 -38.29 -41.82
N GLN A 412 38.37 -38.39 -43.00
CA GLN A 412 37.55 -37.35 -43.65
C GLN A 412 36.04 -37.45 -43.33
N GLY A 413 35.28 -36.36 -43.55
CA GLY A 413 33.83 -36.47 -43.82
C GLY A 413 32.97 -35.20 -43.65
N LEU A 414 32.14 -34.90 -44.67
CA LEU A 414 30.89 -34.09 -44.68
C LEU A 414 30.99 -32.61 -44.22
N GLN A 415 30.51 -31.53 -44.86
CA GLN A 415 29.49 -31.18 -45.89
C GLN A 415 28.38 -30.24 -45.33
N LYS A 416 28.54 -28.95 -45.63
CA LYS A 416 27.56 -27.85 -45.87
C LYS A 416 26.09 -28.00 -45.40
N LEU A 417 25.55 -26.92 -44.81
CA LEU A 417 24.55 -26.05 -45.50
C LEU A 417 24.38 -24.67 -44.81
N VAL A 418 23.44 -23.83 -45.30
CA VAL A 418 23.44 -22.34 -45.20
C VAL A 418 22.09 -21.79 -44.64
N PRO A 419 22.09 -20.68 -43.87
CA PRO A 419 20.87 -20.13 -43.22
C PRO A 419 20.08 -19.12 -44.08
N CYS A 420 18.93 -18.65 -43.57
CA CYS A 420 18.11 -17.60 -44.19
C CYS A 420 17.68 -16.50 -43.18
N ARG A 421 17.30 -15.32 -43.68
CA ARG A 421 16.84 -14.13 -42.92
C ARG A 421 15.44 -13.69 -43.38
N LEU A 422 14.72 -12.92 -42.56
CA LEU A 422 13.61 -12.03 -42.99
C LEU A 422 13.60 -10.71 -42.21
N THR A 423 12.76 -9.74 -42.62
CA THR A 423 12.95 -8.29 -42.38
C THR A 423 11.68 -7.51 -41.93
N SER A 424 11.82 -6.19 -41.74
CA SER A 424 10.96 -5.25 -40.99
C SER A 424 9.81 -4.54 -41.75
N ASN A 425 8.81 -4.01 -41.01
CA ASN A 425 8.00 -2.75 -41.20
C ASN A 425 6.72 -2.79 -40.29
N THR A 426 5.97 -1.73 -39.89
CA THR A 426 6.04 -0.23 -39.89
C THR A 426 5.09 0.34 -38.79
N ARG A 427 4.81 1.67 -38.72
CA ARG A 427 3.84 2.33 -37.79
C ARG A 427 2.80 3.21 -38.53
N ARG A 428 1.59 3.41 -37.97
CA ARG A 428 0.93 4.72 -37.64
C ARG A 428 -0.47 4.56 -36.96
N PRO A 429 -1.11 5.62 -36.38
CA PRO A 429 -2.11 5.50 -35.29
C PRO A 429 -3.55 5.98 -35.63
N LEU A 430 -4.45 5.96 -34.63
CA LEU A 430 -5.79 6.59 -34.63
C LEU A 430 -6.24 7.09 -33.22
N ALA A 431 -7.42 7.72 -33.11
CA ALA A 431 -7.76 8.69 -32.05
C ALA A 431 -9.05 8.41 -31.20
N SER A 432 -9.52 9.42 -30.45
CA SER A 432 -10.37 9.34 -29.24
C SER A 432 -11.89 9.52 -29.42
N ALA A 433 -12.67 9.16 -28.37
CA ALA A 433 -14.08 9.52 -28.20
C ALA A 433 -14.55 9.49 -26.71
N ALA A 434 -15.60 10.26 -26.40
CA ALA A 434 -16.38 10.31 -25.13
C ALA A 434 -17.70 11.08 -25.43
N PRO A 435 -18.62 11.43 -24.48
CA PRO A 435 -18.86 10.97 -23.10
C PRO A 435 -20.36 10.61 -22.85
N ARG A 436 -20.77 10.37 -21.59
CA ARG A 436 -21.91 11.06 -20.94
C ARG A 436 -22.06 10.72 -19.44
N LYS A 437 -22.73 11.60 -18.69
CA LYS A 437 -23.13 11.45 -17.27
C LYS A 437 -24.66 11.40 -17.18
N ASP A 438 -25.18 10.81 -16.11
CA ASP A 438 -26.54 11.05 -15.60
C ASP A 438 -26.49 11.12 -14.06
N THR A 439 -27.49 11.73 -13.41
CA THR A 439 -27.39 12.17 -12.01
C THR A 439 -28.67 11.99 -11.18
N THR A 440 -28.56 11.30 -10.04
CA THR A 440 -29.55 11.29 -8.96
C THR A 440 -28.86 11.52 -7.60
N LYS A 441 -29.58 12.16 -6.67
CA LYS A 441 -29.01 12.62 -5.39
C LYS A 441 -29.11 11.54 -4.31
N LEU A 442 -27.96 11.21 -3.73
CA LEU A 442 -27.77 10.55 -2.43
C LEU A 442 -26.79 11.42 -1.60
N SER A 443 -26.56 11.11 -0.32
CA SER A 443 -25.56 11.86 0.45
C SER A 443 -24.14 11.56 -0.04
N GLY A 444 -23.24 12.54 0.06
CA GLY A 444 -21.91 12.47 -0.58
C GLY A 444 -21.06 11.27 -0.12
N TRP A 445 -21.18 10.86 1.14
CA TRP A 445 -20.39 9.76 1.72
C TRP A 445 -21.02 8.38 1.48
N GLU A 446 -22.36 8.27 1.50
CA GLU A 446 -23.05 7.05 1.05
C GLU A 446 -22.72 6.75 -0.42
N LEU A 447 -22.52 7.77 -1.26
CA LEU A 447 -22.05 7.63 -2.64
C LEU A 447 -20.60 7.18 -2.76
N GLN A 448 -19.72 7.54 -1.82
CA GLN A 448 -18.30 7.13 -1.83
C GLN A 448 -18.13 5.69 -1.32
N ASP A 449 -18.70 5.32 -0.18
CA ASP A 449 -18.64 3.93 0.31
C ASP A 449 -19.45 2.97 -0.62
N SER A 450 -20.52 3.43 -1.29
CA SER A 450 -21.18 2.63 -2.37
C SER A 450 -20.48 2.69 -3.74
N ALA A 451 -19.53 3.60 -3.96
CA ALA A 451 -18.59 3.50 -5.08
C ALA A 451 -17.53 2.42 -4.82
N HIS A 452 -17.15 2.19 -3.56
CA HIS A 452 -16.23 1.13 -3.14
C HIS A 452 -16.73 -0.27 -3.58
N ARG A 453 -18.05 -0.50 -3.61
CA ARG A 453 -18.69 -1.71 -4.15
C ARG A 453 -18.48 -1.96 -5.65
N ARG A 454 -17.90 -1.00 -6.38
CA ARG A 454 -17.43 -1.14 -7.77
C ARG A 454 -15.90 -1.07 -7.87
N ALA A 455 -15.19 -0.71 -6.79
CA ALA A 455 -13.73 -0.60 -6.78
C ALA A 455 -13.03 -1.98 -6.72
N SER A 456 -13.68 -2.99 -6.13
CA SER A 456 -13.30 -4.40 -6.27
C SER A 456 -13.21 -4.83 -7.74
N ASP A 457 -14.06 -4.27 -8.60
CA ASP A 457 -14.06 -4.55 -10.04
C ASP A 457 -12.99 -3.75 -10.82
N TRP A 458 -12.48 -2.64 -10.26
CA TRP A 458 -11.45 -1.83 -10.93
C TRP A 458 -10.06 -2.47 -10.89
N TYR A 459 -9.72 -3.24 -9.83
CA TYR A 459 -8.53 -4.09 -9.80
C TYR A 459 -8.50 -5.14 -10.93
N LEU A 460 -9.65 -5.43 -11.57
CA LEU A 460 -9.77 -6.46 -12.62
C LEU A 460 -9.31 -6.00 -14.02
N HIS A 461 -9.02 -4.70 -14.21
CA HIS A 461 -8.88 -4.13 -15.56
C HIS A 461 -7.51 -3.52 -15.90
N ALA A 462 -6.57 -3.48 -14.96
CA ALA A 462 -5.19 -3.05 -15.26
C ALA A 462 -4.37 -4.08 -16.06
N ASN A 463 -4.69 -5.37 -15.94
CA ASN A 463 -3.93 -6.47 -16.55
C ASN A 463 -4.67 -7.12 -17.73
N SER A 464 -4.45 -6.62 -18.94
CA SER A 464 -4.83 -7.31 -20.18
C SER A 464 -3.92 -6.91 -21.35
N PRO A 465 -3.09 -7.82 -21.91
CA PRO A 465 -2.31 -7.52 -23.11
C PRO A 465 -3.22 -7.36 -24.32
N ILE A 466 -3.05 -6.26 -25.07
CA ILE A 466 -3.92 -5.93 -26.21
C ILE A 466 -3.67 -6.89 -27.38
N PHE A 467 -4.56 -7.86 -27.55
CA PHE A 467 -4.77 -8.56 -28.81
C PHE A 467 -6.27 -8.67 -29.11
N SER A 468 -6.75 -7.88 -30.06
CA SER A 468 -8.08 -7.98 -30.63
C SER A 468 -8.02 -8.58 -32.02
N SER A 469 -9.01 -9.41 -32.38
CA SER A 469 -9.30 -9.79 -33.76
C SER A 469 -10.77 -10.23 -33.86
N PRO A 470 -11.52 -9.81 -34.90
CA PRO A 470 -12.97 -9.93 -34.92
C PRO A 470 -13.47 -11.11 -35.76
N THR A 471 -14.63 -11.66 -35.37
CA THR A 471 -15.57 -12.32 -36.29
C THR A 471 -17.00 -12.00 -35.87
N ALA A 472 -17.88 -11.75 -36.84
CA ALA A 472 -19.28 -11.39 -36.60
C ALA A 472 -20.21 -12.39 -37.30
N ALA A 473 -21.30 -12.78 -36.64
CA ALA A 473 -22.39 -13.52 -37.26
C ALA A 473 -23.75 -13.26 -36.56
N ASN A 474 -24.66 -12.61 -37.29
CA ASN A 474 -26.13 -12.76 -37.30
C ASN A 474 -26.95 -12.82 -35.98
N ARG A 475 -27.82 -11.80 -35.81
CA ARG A 475 -29.17 -11.95 -35.22
C ARG A 475 -30.12 -12.64 -36.23
N PRO A 476 -31.29 -13.16 -35.81
CA PRO A 476 -32.52 -12.37 -35.62
C PRO A 476 -33.13 -12.54 -34.20
N GLY A 477 -33.81 -11.55 -33.58
CA GLY A 477 -35.24 -11.23 -33.77
C GLY A 477 -36.11 -12.01 -32.75
N ARG A 478 -37.04 -11.47 -31.95
CA ARG A 478 -38.03 -10.38 -32.14
C ARG A 478 -38.33 -9.59 -30.83
N GLN A 479 -39.41 -8.81 -30.83
CA GLN A 479 -39.85 -7.83 -29.80
C GLN A 479 -40.63 -8.45 -28.61
N PRO A 480 -40.74 -7.73 -27.46
CA PRO A 480 -41.76 -7.90 -26.41
C PRO A 480 -43.02 -7.03 -26.73
N PRO A 481 -44.05 -6.80 -25.85
CA PRO A 481 -44.32 -7.32 -24.49
C PRO A 481 -45.77 -7.83 -24.23
N SER A 482 -46.00 -8.44 -23.06
CA SER A 482 -47.24 -8.41 -22.24
C SER A 482 -46.86 -8.83 -20.80
N THR A 483 -47.37 -8.34 -19.66
CA THR A 483 -48.58 -7.60 -19.23
C THR A 483 -49.75 -8.51 -18.81
N LEU A 484 -50.31 -8.25 -17.61
CA LEU A 484 -51.23 -9.07 -16.78
C LEU A 484 -50.56 -10.33 -16.14
N CYS A 485 -51.01 -10.83 -14.97
CA CYS A 485 -52.11 -10.38 -14.11
C CYS A 485 -51.81 -10.48 -12.60
N ILE A 486 -52.71 -9.89 -11.80
CA ILE A 486 -52.76 -9.92 -10.33
C ILE A 486 -53.38 -11.24 -9.85
N GLN A 487 -52.86 -11.84 -8.77
CA GLN A 487 -53.73 -12.43 -7.75
C GLN A 487 -53.07 -12.55 -6.37
N THR A 488 -53.88 -12.36 -5.34
CA THR A 488 -53.54 -12.34 -3.90
C THR A 488 -54.10 -13.57 -3.19
N ALA A 489 -53.38 -14.12 -2.20
CA ALA A 489 -53.99 -14.80 -1.06
C ALA A 489 -53.00 -14.93 0.11
N HIS A 490 -53.42 -14.41 1.28
CA HIS A 490 -52.97 -14.71 2.66
C HIS A 490 -51.46 -14.80 2.96
#